data_AF-A0AAW2QX72-F1
#
_entry.id   AF-A0AAW2QX72-F1
#
_cell.length_a   1.000
_cell.length_b   1.000
_cell.length_c   1.000
_cell.angle_alpha   90.00
_cell.angle_beta   90.00
_cell.angle_gamma   90.00
#
_symmetry.space_group_name_H-M   'P 1'
#
loop_
_entity.id
_entity.type
_entity.pdbx_description
1 polymer ?
#
loop_
_entity_poly.entity_id
_entity_poly.type
_entity_poly.pdbx_seq_one_letter_code
_entity_poly.pdbx_strand_id
1 'polypeptide(L)'
;MAPIAFLARSRRFVGPQNYKSISSFVHLHQEAQLAEPPMTPPALPPNPATGSPRYNENWRNPTSASLAGEGALIPVGLGFLQHTTAAKMQVLSQSLDAQGLMNHFAGWMTLRRWEDMKQLFELWIRSLDKNGKPNKPDVNLYNHYLRANFMIGASAGELLDLVAQMDDFRILPNTASYNLVLKAMQKAGETLAARD
;
A
#
# COMPACT_ATOMS: atom_id res chain seq x y z
N MET A 1 -25.13 8.33 68.86
CA MET A 1 -25.25 9.13 67.62
C MET A 1 -23.87 9.21 66.99
N ALA A 2 -23.69 8.65 65.79
CA ALA A 2 -22.40 8.62 65.08
C ALA A 2 -22.35 9.76 64.04
N PRO A 3 -21.21 10.45 63.85
CA PRO A 3 -21.11 11.55 62.89
C PRO A 3 -20.96 11.03 61.45
N ILE A 4 -21.72 11.62 60.52
CA ILE A 4 -21.64 11.37 59.08
C ILE A 4 -20.47 12.21 58.51
N ALA A 5 -19.50 11.53 57.89
CA ALA A 5 -18.39 12.18 57.18
C ALA A 5 -18.83 12.60 55.77
N PHE A 6 -18.73 13.90 55.47
CA PHE A 6 -18.98 14.45 54.13
C PHE A 6 -17.69 14.39 53.31
N LEU A 7 -17.67 13.59 52.25
CA LEU A 7 -16.60 13.61 51.24
C LEU A 7 -16.87 14.72 50.23
N ALA A 8 -16.19 15.86 50.40
CA ALA A 8 -16.21 16.95 49.42
C ALA A 8 -15.39 16.55 48.18
N ARG A 9 -16.07 16.47 47.02
CA ARG A 9 -15.45 16.20 45.72
C ARG A 9 -14.78 17.46 45.17
N SER A 10 -13.47 17.61 45.37
CA SER A 10 -12.69 18.69 44.77
C SER A 10 -12.61 18.52 43.25
N ARG A 11 -13.25 19.43 42.49
CA ARG A 11 -13.04 19.55 41.04
C ARG A 11 -11.64 20.10 40.79
N ARG A 12 -10.86 19.43 39.96
CA ARG A 12 -9.61 19.98 39.42
C ARG A 12 -9.95 21.06 38.39
N PHE A 13 -9.58 22.30 38.68
CA PHE A 13 -9.61 23.38 37.69
C PHE A 13 -8.56 23.08 36.61
N VAL A 14 -9.02 22.89 35.38
CA VAL A 14 -8.17 22.88 34.18
C VAL A 14 -7.85 24.34 33.87
N GLY A 15 -6.59 24.74 34.06
CA GLY A 15 -6.13 26.08 33.70
C GLY A 15 -6.21 26.31 32.17
N PRO A 16 -6.34 27.58 31.72
CA PRO A 16 -6.46 27.90 30.31
C PRO A 16 -5.19 27.52 29.55
N GLN A 17 -5.31 26.53 28.66
CA GLN A 17 -4.26 26.17 27.70
C GLN A 17 -4.16 27.28 26.66
N ASN A 18 -3.06 28.04 26.67
CA ASN A 18 -2.69 28.93 25.58
C ASN A 18 -2.40 28.10 24.33
N TYR A 19 -3.37 27.94 23.44
CA TYR A 19 -3.13 27.36 22.14
C TYR A 19 -2.32 28.36 21.30
N LYS A 20 -1.05 28.04 21.05
CA LYS A 20 -0.28 28.73 20.00
C LYS A 20 -0.62 28.07 18.68
N SER A 21 -1.36 28.77 17.83
CA SER A 21 -1.67 28.33 16.47
C SER A 21 -0.42 28.48 15.61
N ILE A 22 0.11 27.37 15.08
CA ILE A 22 1.23 27.40 14.14
C ILE A 22 0.63 27.35 12.73
N SER A 23 0.67 28.49 12.03
CA SER A 23 0.34 28.56 10.61
C SER A 23 1.57 28.14 9.79
N SER A 24 1.43 27.12 8.95
CA SER A 24 2.50 26.62 8.07
C SER A 24 2.47 27.24 6.66
N PHE A 25 1.70 28.31 6.44
CA PHE A 25 1.63 28.96 5.14
C PHE A 25 2.73 30.01 5.02
N VAL A 26 3.74 29.72 4.20
CA VAL A 26 4.65 30.74 3.67
C VAL A 26 3.84 31.56 2.66
N HIS A 27 3.49 32.80 3.02
CA HIS A 27 2.92 33.76 2.08
C HIS A 27 4.02 34.18 1.09
N LEU A 28 4.06 33.55 -0.07
CA LEU A 28 4.84 34.02 -1.21
C LEU A 28 4.05 35.15 -1.88
N HIS A 29 4.53 36.38 -1.75
CA HIS A 29 4.08 37.50 -2.56
C HIS A 29 4.57 37.31 -4.00
N GLN A 30 3.81 36.58 -4.81
CA GLN A 30 4.05 36.48 -6.24
C GLN A 30 3.26 37.59 -6.94
N GLU A 31 3.93 38.69 -7.27
CA GLU A 31 3.39 39.66 -8.21
C GLU A 31 3.32 39.02 -9.60
N ALA A 32 2.14 39.03 -10.22
CA ALA A 32 1.96 38.61 -11.59
C ALA A 32 2.61 39.66 -12.50
N GLN A 33 3.82 39.39 -13.00
CA GLN A 33 4.37 40.19 -14.09
C GLN A 33 3.65 39.83 -15.39
N LEU A 34 2.85 40.78 -15.88
CA LEU A 34 2.23 40.73 -17.20
C LEU A 34 3.34 40.87 -18.23
N ALA A 35 3.72 39.76 -18.88
CA ALA A 35 4.71 39.79 -19.95
C ALA A 35 4.18 40.63 -21.12
N GLU A 36 4.90 41.69 -21.46
CA GLU A 36 4.66 42.48 -22.67
C GLU A 36 4.94 41.61 -23.92
N PRO A 37 4.05 41.59 -24.92
CA PRO A 37 4.24 40.74 -26.09
C PRO A 37 5.37 41.28 -26.98
N PRO A 38 6.31 40.45 -27.46
CA PRO A 38 7.26 40.87 -28.48
C PRO A 38 6.55 41.14 -29.81
N MET A 39 6.90 42.26 -30.44
CA MET A 39 6.33 42.80 -31.69
C MET A 39 6.61 41.99 -32.97
N THR A 40 7.11 40.76 -32.89
CA THR A 40 7.36 39.90 -34.04
C THR A 40 7.18 38.42 -33.68
N PRO A 41 6.33 37.67 -34.41
CA PRO A 41 6.18 36.24 -34.13
C PRO A 41 7.47 35.48 -34.55
N PRO A 42 8.04 34.63 -33.68
CA PRO A 42 9.09 33.71 -34.10
C PRO A 42 8.52 32.70 -35.10
N ALA A 43 9.26 32.42 -36.17
CA ALA A 43 8.87 31.46 -37.20
C ALA A 43 8.58 30.08 -36.56
N LEU A 44 7.40 29.55 -36.83
CA LEU A 44 6.98 28.22 -36.38
C LEU A 44 7.95 27.16 -36.93
N PRO A 45 8.32 26.13 -36.13
CA PRO A 45 9.07 25.01 -36.64
C PRO A 45 8.28 24.32 -37.76
N PRO A 46 8.96 23.78 -38.79
CA PRO A 46 8.28 23.15 -39.92
C PRO A 46 7.36 22.02 -39.44
N ASN A 47 6.15 22.02 -39.99
CA ASN A 47 5.11 21.04 -39.72
C ASN A 47 5.66 19.60 -39.95
N PRO A 48 5.54 18.68 -38.98
CA PRO A 48 6.04 17.30 -39.11
C PRO A 48 5.28 16.45 -40.16
N ALA A 49 4.31 17.02 -40.87
CA ALA A 49 3.50 16.30 -41.86
C ALA A 49 4.20 16.04 -43.22
N THR A 50 5.44 16.48 -43.42
CA THR A 50 6.18 16.18 -44.65
C THR A 50 7.22 15.09 -44.41
N GLY A 51 6.79 13.84 -44.60
CA GLY A 51 7.66 12.76 -45.04
C GLY A 51 8.36 11.95 -43.95
N SER A 52 7.67 10.94 -43.43
CA SER A 52 8.27 9.62 -43.15
C SER A 52 7.17 8.56 -43.05
N PRO A 53 7.17 7.52 -43.91
CA PRO A 53 6.06 6.56 -44.06
C PRO A 53 5.95 5.56 -42.89
N ARG A 54 6.58 5.83 -41.74
CA ARG A 54 6.71 4.90 -40.60
C ARG A 54 5.87 5.28 -39.38
N TYR A 55 5.10 6.36 -39.44
CA TYR A 55 4.29 6.84 -38.31
C TYR A 55 2.77 6.83 -38.58
N ASN A 56 2.29 5.90 -39.41
CA ASN A 56 0.85 5.68 -39.56
C ASN A 56 0.33 4.56 -38.64
N GLU A 57 1.14 4.10 -37.70
CA GLU A 57 0.77 3.05 -36.76
C GLU A 57 0.24 3.68 -35.47
N ASN A 58 -1.01 4.12 -35.55
CA ASN A 58 -2.06 3.84 -34.57
C ASN A 58 -1.65 3.80 -33.09
N TRP A 59 -1.08 4.88 -32.57
CA TRP A 59 -0.83 5.01 -31.12
C TRP A 59 -2.11 5.27 -30.29
N ARG A 60 -3.27 5.43 -30.94
CA ARG A 60 -4.57 5.71 -30.28
C ARG A 60 -5.63 4.61 -30.41
N ASN A 61 -5.31 3.45 -30.99
CA ASN A 61 -6.27 2.35 -31.11
C ASN A 61 -5.69 1.05 -30.54
N PRO A 62 -6.15 0.55 -29.39
CA PRO A 62 -5.80 -0.79 -28.93
C PRO A 62 -6.73 -1.82 -29.59
N THR A 63 -6.86 -1.78 -30.91
CA THR A 63 -7.64 -2.78 -31.65
C THR A 63 -7.24 -2.73 -33.11
N SER A 64 -6.85 -3.90 -33.63
CA SER A 64 -6.59 -4.24 -35.05
C SER A 64 -5.11 -4.32 -35.45
N ALA A 65 -4.45 -5.37 -34.98
CA ALA A 65 -3.40 -6.05 -35.74
C ALA A 65 -3.47 -7.55 -35.42
N SER A 66 -4.42 -8.23 -36.04
CA SER A 66 -4.38 -9.69 -36.20
C SER A 66 -4.95 -10.03 -37.55
N LEU A 67 -4.05 -10.14 -38.52
CA LEU A 67 -4.22 -10.93 -39.73
C LEU A 67 -2.83 -11.16 -40.34
N ALA A 68 -2.09 -12.08 -39.73
CA ALA A 68 -1.22 -13.05 -40.40
C ALA A 68 -0.52 -13.92 -39.35
N GLY A 69 -0.78 -15.24 -39.39
CA GLY A 69 0.03 -16.25 -38.69
C GLY A 69 -0.63 -16.88 -37.47
N GLU A 70 -1.31 -18.00 -37.72
CA GLU A 70 -1.43 -19.20 -36.86
C GLU A 70 -1.24 -19.04 -35.34
N GLY A 71 -2.34 -19.19 -34.59
CA GLY A 71 -2.31 -19.40 -33.15
C GLY A 71 -3.59 -18.90 -32.48
N ALA A 72 -4.35 -19.81 -31.86
CA ALA A 72 -5.66 -19.59 -31.27
C ALA A 72 -5.78 -18.27 -30.46
N LEU A 73 -6.66 -17.36 -30.92
CA LEU A 73 -7.02 -16.14 -30.21
C LEU A 73 -8.14 -16.44 -29.21
N ILE A 74 -7.79 -16.54 -27.93
CA ILE A 74 -8.77 -16.54 -26.84
C ILE A 74 -9.23 -15.07 -26.65
N PRO A 75 -10.54 -14.79 -26.50
CA PRO A 75 -11.04 -13.44 -26.28
C PRO A 75 -10.41 -12.82 -25.03
N VAL A 76 -9.66 -11.73 -25.23
CA VAL A 76 -9.07 -10.90 -24.19
C VAL A 76 -10.19 -10.09 -23.52
N GLY A 77 -10.96 -10.76 -22.65
CA GLY A 77 -11.89 -10.13 -21.73
C GLY A 77 -11.15 -9.48 -20.54
N LEU A 78 -11.90 -8.74 -19.72
CA LEU A 78 -11.52 -8.01 -18.49
C LEU A 78 -10.45 -8.69 -17.58
N GLY A 79 -10.21 -9.99 -17.73
CA GLY A 79 -9.17 -10.75 -17.06
C GLY A 79 -7.72 -10.44 -17.48
N PHE A 80 -7.45 -9.86 -18.66
CA PHE A 80 -6.06 -9.59 -19.08
C PHE A 80 -5.40 -8.47 -18.26
N LEU A 81 -6.16 -7.46 -17.83
CA LEU A 81 -5.65 -6.42 -16.93
C LEU A 81 -5.32 -6.98 -15.55
N GLN A 82 -6.17 -7.85 -14.99
CA GLN A 82 -5.88 -8.58 -13.76
C GLN A 82 -4.69 -9.53 -13.93
N HIS A 83 -4.57 -10.16 -15.09
CA HIS A 83 -3.42 -10.99 -15.45
C HIS A 83 -2.15 -10.14 -15.48
N THR A 84 -2.20 -8.88 -15.92
CA THR A 84 -1.02 -8.01 -15.86
C THR A 84 -0.60 -7.67 -14.44
N THR A 85 -1.53 -7.44 -13.50
CA THR A 85 -1.18 -7.13 -12.11
C THR A 85 -0.67 -8.36 -11.37
N ALA A 86 -1.30 -9.52 -11.56
CA ALA A 86 -0.85 -10.78 -10.98
C ALA A 86 0.50 -11.23 -11.56
N ALA A 87 0.68 -11.13 -12.88
CA ALA A 87 1.97 -11.42 -13.53
C ALA A 87 3.07 -10.45 -13.06
N LYS A 88 2.75 -9.16 -12.91
CA LYS A 88 3.68 -8.19 -12.32
C LYS A 88 4.07 -8.58 -10.90
N MET A 89 3.12 -8.97 -10.05
CA MET A 89 3.43 -9.43 -8.69
C MET A 89 4.31 -10.67 -8.67
N GLN A 90 4.07 -11.62 -9.59
CA GLN A 90 4.88 -12.83 -9.70
C GLN A 90 6.32 -12.52 -10.16
N VAL A 91 6.51 -11.60 -11.10
CA VAL A 91 7.85 -11.14 -11.51
C VAL A 91 8.55 -10.40 -10.36
N LEU A 92 7.81 -9.57 -9.62
CA LEU A 92 8.34 -8.89 -8.44
C LEU A 92 8.77 -9.88 -7.37
N SER A 93 7.97 -10.92 -7.09
CA SER A 93 8.29 -11.90 -6.07
C SER A 93 9.55 -12.74 -6.38
N GLN A 94 9.93 -12.87 -7.65
CA GLN A 94 11.15 -13.59 -8.07
C GLN A 94 12.39 -12.70 -8.11
N SER A 95 12.22 -11.40 -8.32
CA SER A 95 13.32 -10.45 -8.50
C SER A 95 13.73 -9.73 -7.20
N LEU A 96 12.83 -9.65 -6.23
CA LEU A 96 13.03 -8.91 -4.98
C LEU A 96 13.72 -9.76 -3.91
N ASP A 97 14.68 -9.13 -3.23
CA ASP A 97 15.21 -9.59 -1.95
C ASP A 97 14.34 -9.09 -0.79
N ALA A 98 14.62 -9.55 0.44
CA ALA A 98 13.83 -9.18 1.62
C ALA A 98 13.80 -7.65 1.86
N GLN A 99 14.88 -6.93 1.55
CA GLN A 99 14.97 -5.47 1.69
C GLN A 99 14.15 -4.76 0.60
N GLY A 100 14.25 -5.19 -0.65
CA GLY A 100 13.42 -4.68 -1.74
C GLY A 100 11.93 -4.88 -1.48
N LEU A 101 11.55 -6.05 -0.93
CA LEU A 101 10.19 -6.33 -0.53
C LEU A 101 9.69 -5.37 0.57
N MET A 102 10.52 -5.10 1.58
CA MET A 102 10.22 -4.13 2.63
C MET A 102 10.00 -2.71 2.09
N ASN A 103 10.80 -2.30 1.11
CA ASN A 103 10.64 -0.99 0.47
C ASN A 103 9.29 -0.85 -0.25
N HIS A 104 8.83 -1.91 -0.93
CA HIS A 104 7.48 -1.94 -1.50
C HIS A 104 6.40 -1.90 -0.42
N PHE A 105 6.59 -2.63 0.68
CA PHE A 105 5.67 -2.63 1.81
C PHE A 105 5.54 -1.24 2.44
N ALA A 106 6.62 -0.47 2.55
CA ALA A 106 6.57 0.90 3.04
C ALA A 106 5.60 1.77 2.21
N GLY A 107 5.69 1.69 0.88
CA GLY A 107 4.76 2.39 -0.02
C GLY A 107 3.32 1.86 0.05
N TRP A 108 3.13 0.55 0.20
CA TRP A 108 1.79 -0.03 0.28
C TRP A 108 1.11 0.19 1.64
N MET A 109 1.89 0.33 2.72
CA MET A 109 1.38 0.71 4.03
C MET A 109 0.78 2.13 4.01
N THR A 110 1.40 3.07 3.29
CA THR A 110 0.86 4.44 3.16
C THR A 110 -0.37 4.48 2.26
N LEU A 111 -0.37 3.70 1.18
CA LEU A 111 -1.49 3.57 0.25
C LEU A 111 -2.61 2.64 0.74
N ARG A 112 -2.46 2.01 1.92
CA ARG A 112 -3.40 1.04 2.50
C ARG A 112 -3.71 -0.14 1.57
N ARG A 113 -2.72 -0.56 0.77
CA ARG A 113 -2.80 -1.67 -0.18
C ARG A 113 -2.48 -3.00 0.49
N TRP A 114 -3.34 -3.42 1.42
CA TRP A 114 -3.09 -4.60 2.26
C TRP A 114 -3.18 -5.93 1.49
N GLU A 115 -4.11 -6.04 0.55
CA GLU A 115 -4.27 -7.22 -0.31
C GLU A 115 -3.02 -7.47 -1.17
N ASP A 116 -2.51 -6.42 -1.81
CA ASP A 116 -1.29 -6.52 -2.63
C ASP A 116 -0.08 -6.95 -1.79
N MET A 117 0.02 -6.40 -0.58
CA MET A 117 1.07 -6.72 0.37
C MET A 117 1.02 -8.19 0.82
N LYS A 118 -0.18 -8.70 1.11
CA LYS A 118 -0.42 -10.11 1.43
C LYS A 118 -0.03 -11.01 0.26
N GLN A 119 -0.53 -10.72 -0.94
CA GLN A 119 -0.28 -11.52 -2.14
C GLN A 119 1.20 -11.55 -2.51
N LEU A 120 1.89 -10.40 -2.48
CA LEU A 120 3.31 -10.36 -2.80
C LEU A 120 4.14 -11.15 -1.79
N PHE A 121 3.81 -11.08 -0.49
CA PHE A 121 4.49 -11.88 0.53
C PHE A 121 4.35 -13.38 0.27
N GLU A 122 3.13 -13.85 0.00
CA GLU A 122 2.84 -15.26 -0.24
C GLU A 122 3.49 -15.78 -1.53
N LEU A 123 3.57 -14.93 -2.56
CA LEU A 123 4.30 -15.28 -3.78
C LEU A 123 5.81 -15.28 -3.57
N TRP A 124 6.33 -14.40 -2.70
CA TRP A 124 7.76 -14.29 -2.41
C TRP A 124 8.25 -15.45 -1.53
N ILE A 125 7.47 -15.86 -0.54
CA ILE A 125 7.85 -16.99 0.33
C ILE A 125 7.87 -18.33 -0.42
N ARG A 126 7.08 -18.42 -1.51
CA ARG A 126 7.04 -19.56 -2.44
C ARG A 126 8.12 -19.49 -3.51
N SER A 127 8.72 -18.32 -3.75
CA SER A 127 9.81 -18.16 -4.71
C SER A 127 11.16 -18.52 -4.08
N LEU A 128 12.16 -18.68 -4.94
CA LEU A 128 13.53 -18.95 -4.54
C LEU A 128 14.34 -17.65 -4.60
N ASP A 129 15.26 -17.49 -3.66
CA ASP A 129 16.26 -16.43 -3.69
C ASP A 129 17.23 -16.64 -4.87
N LYS A 130 18.06 -15.63 -5.18
CA LYS A 130 19.15 -15.66 -6.17
C LYS A 130 20.10 -16.86 -5.99
N ASN A 131 20.18 -17.36 -4.76
CA ASN A 131 20.99 -18.51 -4.36
C ASN A 131 20.28 -19.87 -4.51
N GLY A 132 19.05 -19.90 -5.03
CA GLY A 132 18.22 -21.11 -5.15
C GLY A 132 17.67 -21.65 -3.83
N LYS A 133 17.80 -20.89 -2.73
CA LYS A 133 17.28 -21.26 -1.41
C LYS A 133 15.85 -20.73 -1.23
N PRO A 134 15.00 -21.43 -0.45
CA PRO A 134 13.68 -20.91 -0.10
C PRO A 134 13.83 -19.56 0.60
N ASN A 135 13.00 -18.61 0.22
CA ASN A 135 12.98 -17.30 0.84
C ASN A 135 12.57 -17.42 2.31
N LYS A 136 13.42 -16.87 3.20
CA LYS A 136 13.17 -16.85 4.63
C LYS A 136 12.85 -15.41 5.07
N PRO A 137 11.63 -15.13 5.55
CA PRO A 137 11.31 -13.82 6.08
C PRO A 137 12.06 -13.55 7.38
N ASP A 138 12.24 -12.28 7.70
CA ASP A 138 12.66 -11.85 9.04
C ASP A 138 11.43 -11.56 9.91
N VAL A 139 11.66 -11.34 11.21
CA VAL A 139 10.58 -11.02 12.17
C VAL A 139 9.78 -9.80 11.71
N ASN A 140 10.47 -8.80 11.14
CA ASN A 140 9.84 -7.53 10.81
C ASN A 140 8.93 -7.66 9.59
N LEU A 141 9.40 -8.30 8.53
CA LEU A 141 8.63 -8.58 7.32
C LEU A 141 7.40 -9.45 7.63
N TYR A 142 7.57 -10.46 8.49
CA TYR A 142 6.43 -11.28 8.93
C TYR A 142 5.41 -10.47 9.74
N ASN A 143 5.86 -9.58 10.63
CA ASN A 143 4.95 -8.68 11.37
C ASN A 143 4.19 -7.73 10.45
N HIS A 144 4.82 -7.28 9.37
CA HIS A 144 4.17 -6.51 8.32
C HIS A 144 3.09 -7.33 7.58
N TYR A 145 3.36 -8.60 7.29
CA TYR A 145 2.37 -9.53 6.75
C TYR A 145 1.20 -9.80 7.72
N LEU A 146 1.48 -10.01 9.01
CA LEU A 146 0.45 -10.13 10.06
C LEU A 146 -0.43 -8.88 10.11
N ARG A 147 0.19 -7.70 10.04
CA ARG A 147 -0.54 -6.42 10.01
C ARG A 147 -1.45 -6.33 8.78
N ALA A 148 -0.99 -6.75 7.60
CA ALA A 148 -1.81 -6.76 6.40
C ALA A 148 -3.06 -7.64 6.60
N ASN A 149 -2.89 -8.87 7.12
CA ASN A 149 -4.02 -9.76 7.42
C ASN A 149 -4.99 -9.16 8.44
N PHE A 150 -4.47 -8.54 9.51
CA PHE A 150 -5.30 -7.83 10.48
C PHE A 150 -6.11 -6.69 9.83
N MET A 151 -5.50 -5.93 8.93
CA MET A 151 -6.15 -4.80 8.25
C MET A 151 -7.19 -5.25 7.20
N ILE A 152 -7.01 -6.43 6.61
CA ILE A 152 -8.01 -7.08 5.72
C ILE A 152 -9.20 -7.61 6.54
N GLY A 153 -9.02 -7.83 7.84
CA GLY A 153 -10.08 -8.26 8.76
C GLY A 153 -9.98 -9.72 9.18
N ALA A 154 -8.78 -10.31 9.13
CA ALA A 154 -8.55 -11.64 9.70
C ALA A 154 -8.97 -11.69 11.18
N SER A 155 -9.57 -12.82 11.56
CA SER A 155 -9.96 -13.12 12.93
C SER A 155 -8.75 -13.30 13.84
N ALA A 156 -8.96 -13.21 15.15
CA ALA A 156 -7.90 -13.48 16.12
C ALA A 156 -7.35 -14.91 16.02
N GLY A 157 -8.19 -15.89 15.68
CA GLY A 157 -7.78 -17.28 15.46
C GLY A 157 -6.84 -17.41 14.26
N GLU A 158 -7.21 -16.84 13.12
CA GLU A 158 -6.35 -16.85 11.92
C GLU A 158 -5.00 -16.14 12.17
N LEU A 159 -4.99 -15.03 12.92
CA LEU A 159 -3.74 -14.37 13.29
C LEU A 159 -2.89 -15.20 14.24
N LEU A 160 -3.49 -15.98 15.16
CA LEU A 160 -2.76 -16.91 16.02
C LEU A 160 -2.14 -18.06 15.20
N ASP A 161 -2.88 -18.60 14.23
CA ASP A 161 -2.36 -19.65 13.33
C ASP A 161 -1.19 -19.11 12.50
N LEU A 162 -1.28 -17.86 12.02
CA LEU A 162 -0.17 -17.21 11.34
C LEU A 162 1.03 -16.95 12.26
N VAL A 163 0.81 -16.63 13.54
CA VAL A 163 1.90 -16.50 14.52
C VAL A 163 2.54 -17.87 14.80
N ALA A 164 1.77 -18.95 14.84
CA ALA A 164 2.30 -20.30 14.97
C ALA A 164 3.18 -20.70 13.77
N GLN A 165 2.78 -20.34 12.55
CA GLN A 165 3.57 -20.57 11.32
C GLN A 165 4.94 -19.85 11.32
N MET A 166 5.18 -18.89 12.21
CA MET A 166 6.51 -18.26 12.32
C MET A 166 7.59 -19.28 12.73
N ASP A 167 7.22 -20.32 13.50
CA ASP A 167 8.16 -21.37 13.91
C ASP A 167 8.65 -22.22 12.73
N ASP A 168 7.80 -22.42 11.71
CA ASP A 168 8.15 -23.13 10.47
C ASP A 168 9.31 -22.44 9.74
N PHE A 169 9.36 -21.10 9.81
CA PHE A 169 10.45 -20.30 9.25
C PHE A 169 11.62 -20.12 10.23
N ARG A 170 11.57 -20.72 11.43
CA ARG A 170 12.51 -20.50 12.54
C ARG A 170 12.61 -19.01 12.90
N ILE A 171 11.46 -18.35 13.01
CA ILE A 171 11.32 -16.95 13.40
C ILE A 171 10.59 -16.93 14.74
N LEU A 172 11.22 -16.34 15.76
CA LEU A 172 10.59 -16.19 17.07
C LEU A 172 9.58 -15.03 17.03
N PRO A 173 8.28 -15.28 17.32
CA PRO A 173 7.32 -14.20 17.47
C PRO A 173 7.76 -13.20 18.53
N ASN A 174 7.49 -11.92 18.30
CA ASN A 174 7.83 -10.86 19.24
C ASN A 174 6.57 -10.17 19.78
N THR A 175 6.76 -9.18 20.65
CA THR A 175 5.67 -8.42 21.25
C THR A 175 4.75 -7.79 20.21
N ALA A 176 5.27 -7.36 19.06
CA ALA A 176 4.45 -6.77 18.00
C ALA A 176 3.52 -7.80 17.35
N SER A 177 3.98 -9.05 17.17
CA SER A 177 3.17 -10.16 16.63
C SER A 177 1.96 -10.43 17.53
N TYR A 178 2.18 -10.61 18.83
CA TYR A 178 1.11 -10.85 19.79
C TYR A 178 0.20 -9.63 20.02
N ASN A 179 0.75 -8.42 19.98
CA ASN A 179 -0.05 -7.19 20.08
C ASN A 179 -1.07 -7.06 18.95
N LEU A 180 -0.78 -7.57 17.75
CA LEU A 180 -1.73 -7.59 16.65
C LEU A 180 -2.90 -8.54 16.94
N VAL A 181 -2.62 -9.73 17.48
CA VAL A 181 -3.65 -10.69 17.91
C VAL A 181 -4.55 -10.08 18.98
N LEU A 182 -3.96 -9.46 20.01
CA LEU A 182 -4.72 -8.81 21.08
C LEU A 182 -5.63 -7.70 20.55
N LYS A 183 -5.16 -6.91 19.58
CA LYS A 183 -5.98 -5.90 18.90
C LYS A 183 -7.16 -6.52 18.13
N ALA A 184 -6.97 -7.67 17.50
CA ALA A 184 -8.05 -8.38 16.83
C ALA A 184 -9.10 -8.91 17.80
N MET A 185 -8.66 -9.48 18.94
CA MET A 185 -9.55 -9.97 20.00
C MET A 185 -10.37 -8.82 20.60
N GLN A 186 -9.74 -7.68 20.89
CA GLN A 186 -10.43 -6.51 21.39
C GLN A 186 -11.48 -6.00 20.40
N LYS A 187 -11.10 -5.87 19.12
CA LYS A 187 -12.01 -5.43 18.05
C LYS A 187 -13.22 -6.37 17.92
N ALA A 188 -13.01 -7.67 18.06
CA ALA A 188 -14.10 -8.66 18.06
C ALA A 188 -15.02 -8.55 19.30
N GLY A 189 -14.46 -8.23 20.47
CA GLY A 189 -15.25 -7.94 21.67
C GLY A 189 -16.10 -6.67 21.54
N GLU A 190 -15.54 -5.62 20.94
CA GLU A 190 -16.27 -4.38 20.64
C GLU A 190 -17.42 -4.60 19.65
N THR A 191 -17.24 -5.46 18.64
CA THR A 191 -18.32 -5.79 17.69
C THR A 191 -19.41 -6.65 18.31
N LEU A 192 -19.11 -7.50 19.29
CA LEU A 192 -20.12 -8.23 20.07
C LEU A 192 -20.91 -7.27 20.96
N ALA A 193 -20.22 -6.41 21.73
CA ALA A 193 -20.87 -5.43 22.60
C ALA A 193 -21.71 -4.38 21.86
N ALA A 194 -21.39 -4.07 20.59
CA ALA A 194 -22.18 -3.15 19.76
C ALA A 194 -23.46 -3.78 19.18
N ARG A 195 -23.64 -5.10 19.29
CA ARG A 195 -24.81 -5.83 18.77
C ARG A 195 -25.89 -6.09 19.83
N ASP A 196 -25.54 -5.98 21.11
CA ASP A 196 -26.43 -6.11 22.27
C ASP A 196 -27.01 -4.74 22.69
#